data_AF-A0A7S0I3W6-F1
#
_entry.id   AF-A0A7S0I3W6-F1
#
_cell.length_a   1.000
_cell.length_b   1.000
_cell.length_c   1.000
_cell.angle_alpha   90.00
_cell.angle_beta   90.00
_cell.angle_gamma   90.00
#
_symmetry.space_group_name_H-M   'P 1'
#
loop_
_entity.id
_entity.type
_entity.pdbx_description
1 polymer ?
#
loop_
_entity_poly.entity_id
_entity_poly.type
_entity_poly.pdbx_seq_one_letter_code
_entity_poly.pdbx_strand_id
1 'polypeptide(L)'
;DEFTAIFPVTSCMFIALFNSNLDTTMETLLKAPAARALLRREWLNGLYSTEAYFTAVMVANTVLAALNTLALVLPLYLLVGFSTSLERAAVFFGALAIMTVIGMCNGIAIGCASSDMDEARKMLMPIIAPQMIFSGYVLPYNDLPVYFKPFYYLSFWQYGLGILQLNEFSEHEYSRGCPNVTVEDACYEGALALLGHQAQQHNFTLNLTQADAAFGFPFNGTCSGKRSLEVTGLWPPKFGGIGGYFLILGAYALVFMLAAYVALKVSLRKAARG
;
A
#
# COMPACT_ATOMS: atom_id res chain seq x y z
N ASP A 1 -21.85 -14.45 -3.47
CA ASP A 1 -21.84 -13.22 -2.65
C ASP A 1 -20.49 -12.94 -1.97
N GLU A 2 -19.78 -13.93 -1.41
CA GLU A 2 -18.46 -13.69 -0.76
C GLU A 2 -17.28 -13.47 -1.73
N PHE A 3 -17.21 -14.19 -2.86
CA PHE A 3 -16.09 -14.07 -3.80
C PHE A 3 -16.05 -12.72 -4.56
N THR A 4 -17.21 -12.08 -4.74
CA THR A 4 -17.34 -10.76 -5.39
C THR A 4 -16.74 -9.63 -4.55
N ALA A 5 -16.39 -9.89 -3.29
CA ALA A 5 -15.87 -8.88 -2.35
C ALA A 5 -14.34 -8.74 -2.35
N ILE A 6 -13.56 -9.65 -2.97
CA ILE A 6 -12.09 -9.60 -2.89
C ILE A 6 -11.52 -8.31 -3.50
N PHE A 7 -12.02 -7.93 -4.68
CA PHE A 7 -11.57 -6.69 -5.34
C PHE A 7 -11.94 -5.45 -4.50
N PRO A 8 -13.22 -5.21 -4.12
CA PRO A 8 -13.59 -4.06 -3.27
C PRO A 8 -12.83 -3.99 -1.95
N VAL A 9 -12.66 -5.12 -1.25
CA VAL A 9 -11.94 -5.17 0.03
C VAL A 9 -10.47 -4.84 -0.17
N THR A 10 -9.85 -5.37 -1.23
CA THR A 10 -8.47 -5.01 -1.60
C THR A 10 -8.36 -3.53 -1.99
N SER A 11 -9.36 -2.96 -2.67
CA SER A 11 -9.40 -1.52 -2.98
C SER A 11 -9.37 -0.69 -1.71
N CYS A 12 -10.17 -1.06 -0.69
CA CYS A 12 -10.21 -0.37 0.59
C CYS A 12 -8.84 -0.38 1.29
N MET A 13 -8.14 -1.52 1.27
CA MET A 13 -6.78 -1.64 1.81
C MET A 13 -5.79 -0.78 1.04
N PHE A 14 -5.85 -0.80 -0.29
CA PHE A 14 -4.98 -0.01 -1.15
C PHE A 14 -5.18 1.48 -0.91
N ILE A 15 -6.42 1.95 -0.85
CA ILE A 15 -6.77 3.35 -0.59
C ILE A 15 -6.30 3.77 0.81
N ALA A 16 -6.44 2.92 1.83
CA ALA A 16 -5.95 3.21 3.17
C ALA A 16 -4.41 3.41 3.18
N LEU A 17 -3.66 2.48 2.57
CA LEU A 17 -2.20 2.60 2.43
C LEU A 17 -1.79 3.85 1.66
N PHE A 18 -2.48 4.10 0.54
CA PHE A 18 -2.18 5.21 -0.35
C PHE A 18 -2.41 6.55 0.33
N ASN A 19 -3.56 6.73 1.00
CA ASN A 19 -3.88 7.96 1.72
C ASN A 19 -2.91 8.21 2.88
N SER A 20 -2.61 7.21 3.71
CA SER A 20 -1.65 7.35 4.81
C SER A 20 -0.25 7.76 4.33
N ASN A 21 0.23 7.19 3.22
CA ASN A 21 1.53 7.55 2.67
C ASN A 21 1.52 8.93 1.98
N LEU A 22 0.55 9.20 1.11
CA LEU A 22 0.54 10.45 0.35
C LEU A 22 0.28 11.67 1.21
N ASP A 23 -0.58 11.57 2.21
CA ASP A 23 -0.90 12.69 3.10
C ASP A 23 0.35 13.15 3.86
N THR A 24 1.05 12.20 4.49
CA THR A 24 2.33 12.46 5.17
C THR A 24 3.43 12.94 4.21
N THR A 25 3.45 12.45 2.97
CA THR A 25 4.36 12.93 1.93
C THR A 25 4.05 14.40 1.60
N MET A 26 2.79 14.79 1.43
CA MET A 26 2.40 16.15 1.05
C MET A 26 2.74 17.13 2.17
N GLU A 27 2.44 16.74 3.40
CA GLU A 27 2.71 17.55 4.59
C GLU A 27 4.21 17.84 4.71
N THR A 28 5.06 16.81 4.61
CA THR A 28 6.51 16.98 4.75
C THR A 28 7.15 17.63 3.53
N LEU A 29 6.63 17.39 2.32
CA LEU A 29 7.05 18.00 1.07
C LEU A 29 6.94 19.53 1.10
N LEU A 30 5.86 20.06 1.67
CA LEU A 30 5.63 21.51 1.74
C LEU A 30 6.38 22.16 2.90
N LYS A 31 6.50 21.47 4.04
CA LYS A 31 7.24 21.98 5.21
C LYS A 31 8.74 22.13 4.94
N ALA A 32 9.35 21.22 4.19
CA ALA A 32 10.80 21.22 3.93
C ALA A 32 11.32 22.50 3.24
N PRO A 33 10.79 22.96 2.09
CA PRO A 33 11.21 24.22 1.48
C PRO A 33 10.77 25.44 2.31
N ALA A 34 9.62 25.39 3.00
CA ALA A 34 9.16 26.48 3.87
C ALA A 34 10.14 26.78 5.01
N ALA A 35 10.63 25.74 5.68
CA ALA A 35 11.52 25.85 6.82
C ALA A 35 12.99 26.09 6.42
N ARG A 36 13.34 26.02 5.13
CA ARG A 36 14.73 26.01 4.66
C ARG A 36 15.51 27.28 5.03
N ALA A 37 14.90 28.46 4.85
CA ALA A 37 15.58 29.73 5.14
C ALA A 37 15.88 29.89 6.63
N LEU A 38 14.93 29.50 7.48
CA LEU A 38 15.08 29.49 8.93
C LEU A 38 16.16 28.47 9.35
N LEU A 39 16.04 27.24 8.88
CA LEU A 39 16.98 26.15 9.17
C LEU A 39 18.41 26.51 8.76
N ARG A 40 18.59 27.14 7.59
CA ARG A 40 19.90 27.61 7.14
C ARG A 40 20.52 28.58 8.13
N ARG A 41 19.76 29.57 8.59
CA ARG A 41 20.24 30.57 9.55
C ARG A 41 20.64 29.92 10.86
N GLU A 42 19.82 29.00 11.37
CA GLU A 42 20.07 28.32 12.65
C GLU A 42 21.25 27.36 12.58
N TRP A 43 21.42 26.69 11.45
CA TRP A 43 22.57 25.81 11.20
C TRP A 43 23.88 26.58 11.07
N LEU A 44 23.91 27.71 10.35
CA LEU A 44 25.10 28.56 10.23
C LEU A 44 25.53 29.18 11.57
N ASN A 45 24.56 29.48 12.44
CA ASN A 45 24.81 29.96 13.79
C ASN A 45 25.21 28.84 14.77
N GLY A 46 25.20 27.57 14.35
CA GLY A 46 25.61 26.44 15.16
C GLY A 46 24.66 26.12 16.34
N LEU A 47 23.38 26.48 16.26
CA LEU A 47 22.43 26.27 17.37
C LEU A 47 22.15 24.79 17.66
N TYR A 48 22.16 23.93 16.65
CA TYR A 48 21.95 22.49 16.80
C TYR A 48 22.58 21.70 15.64
N SER A 49 22.87 20.42 15.88
CA SER A 49 23.37 19.51 14.85
C SER A 49 22.26 19.11 13.87
N THR A 50 22.62 18.79 12.63
CA THR A 50 21.66 18.31 11.61
C THR A 50 20.95 17.03 12.04
N GLU A 51 21.62 16.22 12.86
CA GLU A 51 21.10 14.96 13.39
C GLU A 51 20.01 15.20 14.43
N ALA A 52 20.25 16.11 15.38
CA ALA A 52 19.27 16.48 16.40
C ALA A 52 18.00 17.09 15.76
N TYR A 53 18.15 17.90 14.71
CA TYR A 53 17.02 18.43 13.97
C TYR A 53 16.24 17.34 13.25
N PHE A 54 16.93 16.45 12.52
CA PHE A 54 16.28 15.40 11.75
C PHE A 54 15.48 14.45 12.65
N THR A 55 16.05 14.02 13.77
CA THR A 55 15.35 13.14 14.72
C THR A 55 14.16 13.84 15.38
N ALA A 56 14.29 15.11 15.76
CA ALA A 56 13.19 15.88 16.33
C ALA A 56 12.02 16.01 15.34
N VAL A 57 12.31 16.33 14.07
CA VAL A 57 11.30 16.43 13.01
C VAL A 57 10.63 15.08 12.75
N MET A 58 11.41 13.99 12.68
CA MET A 58 10.85 12.65 12.49
C MET A 58 9.93 12.24 13.64
N VAL A 59 10.33 12.47 14.90
CA VAL A 59 9.49 12.15 16.07
C VAL A 59 8.21 12.98 16.07
N ALA A 60 8.31 14.29 15.86
CA ALA A 60 7.16 15.19 15.85
C ALA A 60 6.15 14.81 14.76
N ASN A 61 6.63 14.57 13.53
CA ASN A 61 5.74 14.18 12.43
C ASN A 61 5.18 12.76 12.62
N THR A 62 5.93 11.83 13.22
CA THR A 62 5.43 10.46 13.48
C THR A 62 4.25 10.46 14.45
N VAL A 63 4.31 11.26 15.52
CA VAL A 63 3.19 11.37 16.47
C VAL A 63 1.95 11.94 15.79
N LEU A 64 2.11 13.01 15.00
CA LEU A 64 1.00 13.62 14.27
C LEU A 64 0.41 12.69 13.21
N ALA A 65 1.28 12.02 12.44
CA ALA A 65 0.88 11.05 11.42
C ALA A 65 0.17 9.83 12.02
N ALA A 66 0.58 9.37 13.20
CA ALA A 66 -0.09 8.27 13.90
C ALA A 66 -1.51 8.65 14.30
N LEU A 67 -1.71 9.85 14.88
CA LEU A 67 -3.04 10.36 15.22
C LEU A 67 -3.94 10.50 14.00
N ASN A 68 -3.42 11.07 12.91
CA ASN A 68 -4.16 11.24 11.67
C ASN A 68 -4.51 9.89 11.01
N THR A 69 -3.57 8.95 10.98
CA THR A 69 -3.80 7.60 10.45
C THR A 69 -4.85 6.86 11.25
N LEU A 70 -4.81 6.95 12.59
CA LEU A 70 -5.85 6.36 13.44
C LEU A 70 -7.22 6.98 13.16
N ALA A 71 -7.30 8.31 13.03
CA ALA A 71 -8.55 9.01 12.72
C ALA A 71 -9.14 8.61 11.36
N LEU A 72 -8.29 8.41 10.35
CA LEU A 72 -8.72 8.02 9.00
C LEU A 72 -9.10 6.53 8.90
N VAL A 73 -8.29 5.66 9.49
CA VAL A 73 -8.35 4.22 9.27
C VAL A 73 -9.30 3.53 10.22
N LEU A 74 -9.46 4.02 11.45
CA LEU A 74 -10.36 3.40 12.43
C LEU A 74 -11.82 3.32 11.93
N PRO A 75 -12.42 4.40 11.36
CA PRO A 75 -13.76 4.30 10.80
C PRO A 75 -13.82 3.38 9.58
N LEU A 76 -12.81 3.43 8.71
CA LEU A 76 -12.72 2.56 7.53
C LEU A 76 -12.68 1.07 7.95
N TYR A 77 -11.94 0.77 9.02
CA TYR A 77 -11.82 -0.58 9.56
C TYR A 77 -13.17 -1.12 10.08
N LEU A 78 -13.93 -0.27 10.76
CA LEU A 78 -15.26 -0.61 11.28
C LEU A 78 -16.32 -0.74 10.18
N LEU A 79 -16.25 0.10 9.14
CA LEU A 79 -17.22 0.10 8.05
C LEU A 79 -17.04 -1.06 7.06
N VAL A 80 -15.80 -1.43 6.76
CA VAL A 80 -15.49 -2.57 5.88
C VAL A 80 -15.73 -3.90 6.59
N GLY A 81 -15.68 -3.90 7.93
CA GLY A 81 -15.88 -5.11 8.73
C GLY A 81 -14.68 -6.05 8.68
N PHE A 82 -13.46 -5.51 8.68
CA PHE A 82 -12.23 -6.31 8.77
C PHE A 82 -12.22 -7.16 10.05
N SER A 83 -11.42 -8.23 10.04
CA SER A 83 -11.31 -9.16 11.17
C SER A 83 -11.16 -8.46 12.53
N THR A 84 -11.99 -8.81 13.50
CA THR A 84 -12.01 -8.14 14.82
C THR A 84 -10.87 -8.57 15.75
N SER A 85 -9.98 -9.46 15.31
CA SER A 85 -8.83 -9.91 16.11
C SER A 85 -7.84 -8.77 16.35
N LEU A 86 -7.47 -8.55 17.61
CA LEU A 86 -6.50 -7.52 18.02
C LEU A 86 -5.13 -7.72 17.34
N GLU A 87 -4.70 -8.96 17.15
CA GLU A 87 -3.42 -9.28 16.51
C GLU A 87 -3.42 -8.83 15.05
N ARG A 88 -4.53 -9.04 14.33
CA ARG A 88 -4.68 -8.63 12.94
C ARG A 88 -4.81 -7.12 12.78
N ALA A 89 -5.52 -6.47 13.70
CA ALA A 89 -5.56 -5.02 13.75
C ALA A 89 -4.17 -4.44 13.99
N ALA A 90 -3.38 -5.02 14.91
CA ALA A 90 -2.01 -4.58 15.18
C ALA A 90 -1.10 -4.72 13.96
N VAL A 91 -1.21 -5.81 13.20
CA VAL A 91 -0.49 -6.00 11.92
C VAL A 91 -0.92 -4.94 10.89
N PHE A 92 -2.22 -4.67 10.78
CA PHE A 92 -2.76 -3.67 9.86
C PHE A 92 -2.23 -2.26 10.16
N PHE A 93 -2.36 -1.80 11.41
CA PHE A 93 -1.86 -0.50 11.85
C PHE A 93 -0.33 -0.42 11.83
N GLY A 94 0.38 -1.52 12.13
CA GLY A 94 1.83 -1.60 12.03
C GLY A 94 2.34 -1.39 10.60
N ALA A 95 1.69 -2.01 9.61
CA ALA A 95 2.03 -1.81 8.20
C ALA A 95 1.81 -0.34 7.77
N LEU A 96 0.68 0.26 8.19
CA LEU A 96 0.41 1.67 7.93
C LEU A 96 1.44 2.60 8.58
N ALA A 97 1.85 2.32 9.82
CA ALA A 97 2.85 3.12 10.52
C ALA A 97 4.22 3.11 9.81
N ILE A 98 4.62 1.98 9.21
CA ILE A 98 5.85 1.94 8.42
C ILE A 98 5.67 2.71 7.11
N MET A 99 4.50 2.59 6.47
CA MET A 99 4.18 3.33 5.24
C MET A 99 4.16 4.85 5.45
N THR A 100 3.67 5.34 6.59
CA THR A 100 3.72 6.78 6.93
C THR A 100 5.16 7.24 7.10
N VAL A 101 6.02 6.45 7.76
CA VAL A 101 7.45 6.76 7.90
C VAL A 101 8.14 6.86 6.53
N ILE A 102 7.85 5.93 5.62
CA ILE A 102 8.38 5.99 4.26
C ILE A 102 7.87 7.25 3.52
N GLY A 103 6.59 7.61 3.69
CA GLY A 103 5.99 8.82 3.11
C GLY A 103 6.66 10.10 3.59
N MET A 104 6.84 10.22 4.91
CA MET A 104 7.56 11.34 5.53
C MET A 104 8.98 11.49 4.98
N CYS A 105 9.72 10.39 4.87
CA CYS A 105 11.08 10.41 4.32
C CYS A 105 11.11 10.84 2.85
N ASN A 106 10.17 10.36 2.03
CA ASN A 106 10.06 10.77 0.62
C ASN A 106 9.74 12.25 0.48
N GLY A 107 8.78 12.76 1.25
CA GLY A 107 8.42 14.18 1.22
C GLY A 107 9.58 15.08 1.66
N ILE A 108 10.33 14.71 2.70
CA ILE A 108 11.56 15.42 3.11
C ILE A 108 12.61 15.38 2.01
N ALA A 109 12.86 14.21 1.39
CA ALA A 109 13.88 14.08 0.35
C ALA A 109 13.57 14.95 -0.88
N ILE A 110 12.34 14.89 -1.40
CA ILE A 110 11.89 15.70 -2.56
C ILE A 110 11.83 17.18 -2.18
N GLY A 111 11.34 17.51 -0.99
CA GLY A 111 11.26 18.87 -0.48
C GLY A 111 12.63 19.51 -0.22
N CYS A 112 13.66 18.72 0.09
CA CYS A 112 15.04 19.20 0.20
C CYS A 112 15.73 19.38 -1.17
N ALA A 113 15.30 18.64 -2.20
CA ALA A 113 15.86 18.68 -3.54
C ALA A 113 15.29 19.82 -4.41
N SER A 114 14.04 20.22 -4.17
CA SER A 114 13.34 21.30 -4.88
C SER A 114 13.84 22.71 -4.51
N SER A 115 13.66 23.73 -5.35
CA SER A 115 13.95 25.12 -5.00
C SER A 115 12.82 25.74 -4.17
N ASP A 116 11.59 25.52 -4.61
CA ASP A 116 10.35 26.13 -4.12
C ASP A 116 9.23 25.10 -3.96
N MET A 117 8.14 25.47 -3.29
CA MET A 117 7.00 24.57 -3.04
C MET A 117 6.34 24.06 -4.32
N ASP A 118 6.23 24.91 -5.34
CA ASP A 118 5.59 24.52 -6.60
C ASP A 118 6.45 23.54 -7.41
N GLU A 119 7.77 23.71 -7.39
CA GLU A 119 8.70 22.73 -7.99
C GLU A 119 8.65 21.40 -7.23
N ALA A 120 8.55 21.42 -5.90
CA ALA A 120 8.40 20.22 -5.08
C ALA A 120 7.15 19.40 -5.49
N ARG A 121 6.01 20.08 -5.68
CA ARG A 121 4.75 19.46 -6.12
C ARG A 121 4.85 18.85 -7.51
N LYS A 122 5.53 19.54 -8.44
CA LYS A 122 5.76 19.02 -9.80
C LYS A 122 6.64 17.78 -9.82
N MET A 123 7.66 17.71 -8.95
CA MET A 123 8.56 16.55 -8.85
C MET A 123 7.93 15.32 -8.22
N LEU A 124 6.95 15.51 -7.34
CA LEU A 124 6.29 14.42 -6.64
C LEU A 124 5.52 13.47 -7.57
N MET A 125 4.63 14.00 -8.41
CA MET A 125 3.72 13.19 -9.22
C MET A 125 4.43 12.16 -10.12
N PRO A 126 5.52 12.54 -10.84
CA PRO A 126 6.30 11.58 -11.62
C PRO A 126 6.98 10.48 -10.80
N ILE A 127 7.24 10.71 -9.51
CA ILE A 127 7.89 9.73 -8.63
C ILE A 127 6.85 8.75 -8.07
N ILE A 128 5.70 9.25 -7.61
CA ILE A 128 4.67 8.41 -6.98
C ILE A 128 3.85 7.63 -8.00
N ALA A 129 3.53 8.21 -9.17
CA ALA A 129 2.63 7.57 -10.12
C ALA A 129 3.14 6.19 -10.62
N PRO A 130 4.42 6.00 -11.01
CA PRO A 130 4.93 4.69 -11.36
C PRO A 130 4.89 3.71 -10.18
N GLN A 131 5.25 4.16 -8.99
CA GLN A 131 5.23 3.34 -7.77
C GLN A 131 3.82 2.81 -7.47
N MET A 132 2.80 3.66 -7.68
CA MET A 132 1.39 3.32 -7.54
C MET A 132 0.94 2.27 -8.57
N ILE A 133 1.34 2.41 -9.84
CA ILE A 133 0.97 1.47 -10.92
C ILE A 133 1.57 0.08 -10.62
N PHE A 134 2.82 0.04 -10.18
CA PHE A 134 3.52 -1.21 -9.87
C PHE A 134 3.21 -1.78 -8.46
N SER A 135 2.14 -1.32 -7.81
CA SER A 135 1.72 -1.81 -6.48
C SER A 135 1.13 -3.22 -6.46
N GLY A 136 0.76 -3.78 -7.62
CA GLY A 136 0.12 -5.10 -7.73
C GLY A 136 -1.40 -5.12 -7.60
N TYR A 137 -2.02 -3.99 -7.24
CA TYR A 137 -3.47 -3.82 -7.33
C TYR A 137 -3.90 -3.26 -8.69
N VAL A 138 -3.24 -2.19 -9.16
CA VAL A 138 -3.59 -1.53 -10.43
C VAL A 138 -3.19 -2.37 -11.64
N LEU A 139 -2.04 -3.02 -11.57
CA LEU A 139 -1.55 -3.94 -12.59
C LEU A 139 -1.13 -5.26 -11.91
N PRO A 140 -1.85 -6.37 -12.15
CA PRO A 140 -1.52 -7.67 -11.59
C PRO A 140 -0.14 -8.16 -12.05
N TYR A 141 0.53 -8.96 -11.21
CA TYR A 141 1.87 -9.49 -11.49
C TYR A 141 1.92 -10.43 -12.72
N ASN A 142 0.82 -11.14 -13.00
CA ASN A 142 0.74 -12.09 -14.11
C ASN A 142 0.68 -11.39 -15.47
N ASP A 143 0.09 -10.21 -15.52
CA ASP A 143 -0.07 -9.42 -16.75
C ASP A 143 1.18 -8.58 -17.08
N LEU A 144 2.16 -8.52 -16.16
CA LEU A 144 3.38 -7.75 -16.32
C LEU A 144 4.38 -8.44 -17.27
N PRO A 145 4.79 -7.78 -18.38
CA PRO A 145 5.86 -8.27 -19.24
C PRO A 145 7.15 -8.48 -18.43
N VAL A 146 7.96 -9.48 -18.81
CA VAL A 146 9.17 -9.89 -18.06
C VAL A 146 10.12 -8.71 -17.79
N TYR A 147 10.22 -7.75 -18.72
CA TYR A 147 11.06 -6.56 -18.60
C TYR A 147 10.63 -5.59 -17.49
N PHE A 148 9.35 -5.54 -17.11
CA PHE A 148 8.84 -4.62 -16.07
C PHE A 148 8.78 -5.23 -14.67
N LYS A 149 8.99 -6.55 -14.54
CA LYS A 149 8.98 -7.25 -13.25
C LYS A 149 9.98 -6.69 -12.21
N PRO A 150 11.17 -6.17 -12.57
CA PRO A 150 12.05 -5.52 -11.59
C PRO A 150 11.43 -4.27 -10.94
N PHE A 151 10.66 -3.48 -11.68
CA PHE A 151 10.02 -2.26 -11.16
C PHE A 151 8.89 -2.57 -10.17
N TYR A 152 8.24 -3.72 -10.34
CA TYR A 152 7.31 -4.26 -9.36
C TYR A 152 7.98 -4.47 -8.00
N TYR A 153 9.13 -5.15 -7.97
CA TYR A 153 9.88 -5.38 -6.73
C TYR A 153 10.51 -4.11 -6.12
N LEU A 154 10.65 -3.04 -6.90
CA LEU A 154 11.10 -1.75 -6.41
C LEU A 154 9.98 -0.97 -5.69
N SER A 155 8.71 -1.29 -5.95
CA SER A 155 7.59 -0.59 -5.36
C SER A 155 7.37 -0.97 -3.91
N PHE A 156 7.51 0.00 -3.00
CA PHE A 156 7.25 -0.27 -1.59
C PHE A 156 5.75 -0.42 -1.26
N TRP A 157 4.85 0.12 -2.10
CA TRP A 157 3.40 -0.08 -1.97
C TRP A 157 3.00 -1.54 -2.11
N GLN A 158 3.71 -2.27 -2.98
CA GLN A 158 3.47 -3.68 -3.20
C GLN A 158 3.66 -4.50 -1.92
N TYR A 159 4.72 -4.22 -1.15
CA TYR A 159 4.98 -4.92 0.10
C TYR A 159 3.98 -4.53 1.19
N GLY A 160 3.60 -3.25 1.27
CA GLY A 160 2.56 -2.78 2.20
C GLY A 160 1.21 -3.45 1.92
N LEU A 161 0.79 -3.50 0.66
CA LEU A 161 -0.45 -4.15 0.25
C LEU A 161 -0.41 -5.66 0.49
N GLY A 162 0.71 -6.32 0.17
CA GLY A 162 0.88 -7.75 0.41
C GLY A 162 0.73 -8.13 1.88
N ILE A 163 1.20 -7.30 2.83
CA ILE A 163 0.99 -7.52 4.26
C ILE A 163 -0.50 -7.50 4.60
N LEU A 164 -1.23 -6.48 4.14
CA LEU A 164 -2.65 -6.33 4.44
C LEU A 164 -3.49 -7.46 3.83
N GLN A 165 -3.21 -7.82 2.58
CA GLN A 165 -3.87 -8.92 1.89
C GLN A 165 -3.60 -10.26 2.60
N LEU A 166 -2.36 -10.55 2.98
CA LEU A 166 -2.05 -11.77 3.73
C LEU A 166 -2.70 -11.78 5.10
N ASN A 167 -2.74 -10.65 5.80
CA ASN A 167 -3.35 -10.55 7.12
C ASN A 167 -4.85 -10.86 7.07
N GLU A 168 -5.56 -10.39 6.05
CA GLU A 168 -7.00 -10.60 5.94
C GLU A 168 -7.35 -11.95 5.30
N PHE A 169 -6.74 -12.30 4.16
CA PHE A 169 -7.14 -13.47 3.37
C PHE A 169 -6.47 -14.79 3.81
N SER A 170 -5.58 -14.78 4.81
CA SER A 170 -4.82 -15.98 5.21
C SER A 170 -5.64 -17.08 5.89
N GLU A 171 -6.73 -16.73 6.56
CA GLU A 171 -7.56 -17.68 7.34
C GLU A 171 -8.99 -17.86 6.78
N HIS A 172 -9.34 -17.15 5.71
CA HIS A 172 -10.64 -17.35 5.08
C HIS A 172 -10.59 -18.57 4.15
N GLU A 173 -11.14 -19.69 4.63
CA GLU A 173 -11.50 -20.84 3.80
C GLU A 173 -12.90 -20.61 3.23
N TYR A 174 -12.97 -20.31 1.94
CA TYR A 174 -14.25 -20.13 1.27
C TYR A 174 -14.83 -21.51 0.95
N SER A 175 -15.81 -21.93 1.74
CA SER A 175 -16.47 -23.25 1.66
C SER A 175 -17.49 -23.33 0.50
N ARG A 176 -17.90 -22.21 -0.09
CA ARG A 176 -18.89 -22.19 -1.18
C ARG A 176 -18.30 -21.64 -2.47
N GLY A 177 -18.14 -22.51 -3.46
CA GLY A 177 -18.02 -22.11 -4.86
C GLY A 177 -16.65 -22.34 -5.48
N CYS A 178 -16.21 -23.59 -5.56
CA CYS A 178 -15.27 -24.00 -6.59
C CYS A 178 -15.82 -25.25 -7.30
N PRO A 179 -16.10 -25.19 -8.62
CA PRO A 179 -16.48 -26.39 -9.38
C PRO A 179 -15.34 -27.41 -9.34
N ASN A 180 -15.67 -28.70 -9.39
CA ASN A 180 -14.71 -29.79 -9.56
C ASN A 180 -14.05 -29.73 -10.95
N VAL A 181 -13.19 -28.75 -11.14
CA VAL A 181 -12.23 -28.68 -12.24
C VAL A 181 -10.85 -28.83 -11.61
N THR A 182 -9.90 -29.36 -12.37
CA THR A 182 -8.47 -29.25 -12.03
C THR A 182 -8.19 -27.82 -11.59
N VAL A 183 -7.55 -27.69 -10.42
CA VAL A 183 -7.68 -26.57 -9.48
C VAL A 183 -7.04 -25.25 -9.97
N GLU A 184 -6.76 -25.13 -11.27
CA GLU A 184 -6.21 -23.96 -11.94
C GLU A 184 -7.30 -23.14 -12.68
N ASP A 185 -8.36 -23.77 -13.21
CA ASP A 185 -9.32 -23.08 -14.09
C ASP A 185 -10.58 -22.54 -13.36
N ALA A 186 -10.96 -23.18 -12.26
CA ALA A 186 -12.21 -22.90 -11.52
C ALA A 186 -12.22 -21.52 -10.82
N CYS A 187 -11.06 -21.01 -10.41
CA CYS A 187 -10.94 -19.71 -9.73
C CYS A 187 -10.82 -18.55 -10.74
N TYR A 188 -10.34 -18.85 -11.95
CA TYR A 188 -10.19 -17.90 -13.07
C TYR A 188 -11.54 -17.59 -13.74
N GLU A 189 -12.36 -18.61 -14.05
CA GLU A 189 -13.68 -18.43 -14.67
C GLU A 189 -14.65 -17.64 -13.78
N GLY A 190 -14.62 -17.86 -12.46
CA GLY A 190 -15.42 -17.09 -11.50
C GLY A 190 -15.00 -15.62 -11.38
N ALA A 191 -13.71 -15.31 -11.57
CA ALA A 191 -13.19 -13.95 -11.58
C ALA A 191 -13.42 -13.24 -12.94
N LEU A 192 -13.33 -13.97 -14.06
CA LEU A 192 -13.60 -13.43 -15.40
C LEU A 192 -15.09 -13.11 -15.61
N ALA A 193 -15.99 -13.93 -15.09
CA ALA A 193 -17.43 -13.69 -15.16
C ALA A 193 -17.86 -12.40 -14.43
N LEU A 194 -17.03 -11.89 -13.49
CA LEU A 194 -17.29 -10.65 -12.74
C LEU A 194 -16.65 -9.40 -13.38
N LEU A 195 -15.71 -9.57 -14.31
CA LEU A 195 -15.09 -8.46 -15.04
C LEU A 195 -15.86 -8.06 -16.31
N GLY A 196 -16.92 -8.80 -16.65
CA GLY A 196 -17.68 -8.57 -17.88
C GLY A 196 -19.18 -8.79 -17.74
N HIS A 197 -19.90 -8.01 -16.94
CA HIS A 197 -21.17 -7.42 -17.38
C HIS A 197 -21.77 -6.42 -16.39
N GLN A 198 -22.14 -5.27 -16.93
CA GLN A 198 -22.95 -4.23 -16.30
C GLN A 198 -24.33 -4.75 -15.88
N ALA A 199 -24.74 -4.32 -14.68
CA ALA A 199 -26.01 -3.70 -14.33
C ALA A 199 -27.34 -4.27 -14.90
N GLN A 200 -28.26 -4.51 -13.95
CA GLN A 200 -29.70 -4.33 -14.03
C GLN A 200 -30.48 -5.21 -15.04
N GLN A 201 -31.34 -6.10 -14.51
CA GLN A 201 -32.79 -6.02 -14.71
C GLN A 201 -33.55 -6.93 -13.72
N HIS A 202 -34.50 -6.31 -13.01
CA HIS A 202 -35.73 -6.79 -12.36
C HIS A 202 -35.84 -8.24 -11.83
N ASN A 203 -36.15 -8.35 -10.53
CA ASN A 203 -36.83 -9.48 -9.88
C ASN A 203 -36.41 -10.88 -10.36
N PHE A 204 -35.14 -11.22 -10.21
CA PHE A 204 -34.69 -12.59 -10.40
C PHE A 204 -34.29 -13.19 -9.07
N THR A 205 -35.28 -13.74 -8.36
CA THR A 205 -35.04 -14.74 -7.32
C THR A 205 -34.45 -15.97 -8.00
N LEU A 206 -33.12 -16.06 -8.04
CA LEU A 206 -32.43 -17.27 -8.44
C LEU A 206 -32.76 -18.36 -7.42
N ASN A 207 -33.75 -19.18 -7.76
CA ASN A 207 -33.97 -20.45 -7.11
C ASN A 207 -32.71 -21.29 -7.38
N LEU A 208 -32.05 -21.72 -6.30
CA LEU A 208 -30.71 -22.34 -6.28
C LEU A 208 -30.60 -23.69 -7.02
N THR A 209 -31.59 -24.06 -7.82
CA THR A 209 -31.66 -25.31 -8.57
C THR A 209 -31.55 -25.14 -10.09
N GLN A 210 -31.60 -23.90 -10.62
CA GLN A 210 -31.42 -23.65 -12.06
C GLN A 210 -29.97 -23.33 -12.47
N ALA A 211 -29.10 -22.98 -11.51
CA ALA A 211 -27.67 -22.81 -11.78
C ALA A 211 -26.95 -24.15 -12.04
N ASP A 212 -27.45 -25.24 -11.45
CA ASP A 212 -26.87 -26.59 -11.61
C ASP A 212 -27.06 -27.16 -13.02
N ALA A 213 -28.10 -26.74 -13.75
CA ALA A 213 -28.43 -27.28 -15.07
C ALA A 213 -27.71 -26.57 -16.24
N ALA A 214 -27.20 -25.35 -16.05
CA ALA A 214 -26.53 -24.60 -17.12
C ALA A 214 -25.07 -25.02 -17.34
N PHE A 215 -24.40 -25.55 -16.29
CA PHE A 215 -22.95 -25.82 -16.33
C PHE A 215 -22.55 -27.23 -15.92
N GLY A 216 -23.44 -28.09 -15.40
CA GLY A 216 -23.20 -29.54 -15.34
C GLY A 216 -22.00 -30.04 -14.51
N PHE A 217 -21.44 -29.25 -13.57
CA PHE A 217 -20.33 -29.68 -12.73
C PHE A 217 -20.70 -29.72 -11.24
N PRO A 218 -20.35 -30.81 -10.51
CA PRO A 218 -20.58 -30.87 -9.07
C PRO A 218 -19.62 -29.92 -8.34
N PHE A 219 -20.17 -29.03 -7.50
CA PHE A 219 -19.43 -28.11 -6.65
C PHE A 219 -18.97 -28.81 -5.37
N ASN A 220 -17.72 -29.28 -5.30
CA ASN A 220 -17.19 -29.88 -4.08
C ASN A 220 -15.68 -29.63 -3.89
N GLY A 221 -15.29 -28.36 -3.80
CA GLY A 221 -13.91 -27.94 -3.50
C GLY A 221 -13.86 -26.73 -2.56
N THR A 222 -12.93 -26.74 -1.60
CA THR A 222 -12.61 -25.61 -0.70
C THR A 222 -11.57 -24.70 -1.35
N CYS A 223 -11.88 -23.42 -1.51
CA CYS A 223 -10.94 -22.45 -2.07
C CYS A 223 -10.40 -21.52 -0.96
N SER A 224 -9.07 -21.56 -0.75
CA SER A 224 -8.39 -20.72 0.25
C SER A 224 -8.13 -19.33 -0.31
N GLY A 225 -8.33 -18.27 0.50
CA GLY A 225 -8.08 -16.89 0.08
C GLY A 225 -6.65 -16.63 -0.42
N LYS A 226 -5.65 -17.35 0.10
CA LYS A 226 -4.26 -17.30 -0.41
C LYS A 226 -4.18 -17.74 -1.88
N ARG A 227 -4.89 -18.80 -2.23
CA ARG A 227 -4.92 -19.34 -3.60
C ARG A 227 -5.65 -18.38 -4.55
N SER A 228 -6.70 -17.71 -4.07
CA SER A 228 -7.39 -16.68 -4.86
C SER A 228 -6.47 -15.50 -5.18
N LEU A 229 -5.61 -15.08 -4.25
CA LEU A 229 -4.61 -14.01 -4.49
C LEU A 229 -3.50 -14.42 -5.47
N GLU A 230 -3.11 -15.71 -5.47
CA GLU A 230 -2.13 -16.26 -6.40
C GLU A 230 -2.68 -16.36 -7.82
N VAL A 231 -3.91 -16.87 -7.98
CA VAL A 231 -4.57 -17.01 -9.29
C VAL A 231 -4.86 -15.65 -9.91
N THR A 232 -5.32 -14.69 -9.10
CA THR A 232 -5.60 -13.31 -9.56
C THR A 232 -4.32 -12.49 -9.80
N GLY A 233 -3.15 -13.00 -9.43
CA GLY A 233 -1.87 -12.32 -9.61
C GLY A 233 -1.71 -11.04 -8.77
N LEU A 234 -2.58 -10.82 -7.77
CA LEU A 234 -2.47 -9.69 -6.84
C LEU A 234 -1.32 -9.88 -5.85
N TRP A 235 -0.83 -11.11 -5.65
CA TRP A 235 0.25 -11.41 -4.73
C TRP A 235 1.20 -12.50 -5.27
N PRO A 236 2.50 -12.21 -5.45
CA PRO A 236 3.48 -13.25 -5.74
C PRO A 236 4.03 -13.88 -4.46
N PRO A 237 4.00 -15.22 -4.29
CA PRO A 237 4.41 -15.95 -3.07
C PRO A 237 5.92 -15.96 -2.77
N LYS A 238 6.70 -15.03 -3.31
CA LYS A 238 8.17 -15.13 -3.29
C LYS A 238 8.83 -14.81 -1.95
N PHE A 239 8.18 -14.03 -1.08
CA PHE A 239 8.83 -13.45 0.11
C PHE A 239 8.47 -14.14 1.42
N GLY A 240 7.90 -15.35 1.36
CA GLY A 240 7.49 -16.11 2.54
C GLY A 240 6.25 -15.55 3.22
N GLY A 241 6.15 -15.71 4.54
CA GLY A 241 5.02 -15.22 5.34
C GLY A 241 5.03 -13.71 5.61
N ILE A 242 4.04 -13.23 6.36
CA ILE A 242 3.85 -11.82 6.73
C ILE A 242 5.14 -11.17 7.27
N GLY A 243 5.92 -11.88 8.09
CA GLY A 243 7.17 -11.38 8.65
C GLY A 243 8.24 -11.01 7.61
N GLY A 244 8.32 -11.74 6.49
CA GLY A 244 9.26 -11.43 5.42
C GLY A 244 8.97 -10.09 4.76
N TYR A 245 7.69 -9.80 4.54
CA TYR A 245 7.25 -8.51 4.00
C TYR A 245 7.54 -7.35 4.96
N PHE A 246 7.34 -7.53 6.27
CA PHE A 246 7.71 -6.52 7.26
C PHE A 246 9.21 -6.22 7.28
N LEU A 247 10.06 -7.23 7.14
CA LEU A 247 11.51 -7.03 7.09
C LEU A 247 11.92 -6.21 5.85
N ILE A 248 11.35 -6.53 4.69
CA ILE A 248 11.63 -5.80 3.45
C ILE A 248 11.12 -4.34 3.57
N LEU A 249 9.90 -4.16 4.06
CA LEU A 249 9.32 -2.82 4.23
C LEU A 249 10.09 -2.00 5.27
N GLY A 250 10.54 -2.62 6.36
CA GLY A 250 11.42 -1.99 7.36
C GLY A 250 12.78 -1.61 6.77
N ALA A 251 13.37 -2.45 5.93
CA ALA A 251 14.60 -2.12 5.21
C ALA A 251 14.41 -0.91 4.27
N TYR A 252 13.27 -0.85 3.56
CA TYR A 252 12.92 0.34 2.78
C TYR A 252 12.81 1.60 3.66
N ALA A 253 12.14 1.52 4.81
CA ALA A 253 12.04 2.65 5.73
C ALA A 253 13.41 3.18 6.16
N LEU A 254 14.38 2.28 6.45
CA LEU A 254 15.76 2.68 6.77
C LEU A 254 16.48 3.32 5.57
N VAL A 255 16.36 2.75 4.38
CA VAL A 255 16.97 3.30 3.16
C VAL A 255 16.42 4.69 2.84
N PHE A 256 15.10 4.88 2.90
CA PHE A 256 14.47 6.18 2.69
C PHE A 256 14.82 7.18 3.80
N MET A 257 14.95 6.73 5.05
CA MET A 257 15.40 7.58 6.16
C MET A 257 16.84 8.06 5.96
N LEU A 258 17.75 7.19 5.52
CA LEU A 258 19.11 7.57 5.15
C LEU A 258 19.13 8.53 3.96
N ALA A 259 18.32 8.27 2.93
CA ALA A 259 18.20 9.14 1.77
C ALA A 259 17.70 10.55 2.15
N ALA A 260 16.69 10.64 3.02
CA ALA A 260 16.17 11.90 3.54
C ALA A 260 17.22 12.66 4.37
N TYR A 261 17.95 11.97 5.25
CA TYR A 261 19.04 12.56 6.02
C TYR A 261 20.17 13.10 5.12
N VAL A 262 20.59 12.32 4.11
CA VAL A 262 21.60 12.75 3.14
C VAL A 262 21.11 13.96 2.34
N ALA A 263 19.86 13.93 1.85
CA ALA A 263 19.27 15.04 1.11
C ALA A 263 19.27 16.34 1.94
N LEU A 264 18.87 16.27 3.21
CA LEU A 264 18.90 17.39 4.13
C LEU A 264 20.33 17.93 4.33
N LYS A 265 21.29 17.04 4.59
CA LYS A 265 22.70 17.39 4.80
C LYS A 265 23.33 18.02 3.56
N VAL A 266 23.00 17.52 2.37
CA VAL A 266 23.45 18.08 1.08
C VAL A 266 22.83 19.46 0.86
N SER A 267 21.54 19.64 1.16
CA SER A 267 20.83 20.92 1.03
C SER A 267 21.50 22.00 1.89
N LEU A 268 21.83 21.68 3.15
CA LEU A 268 22.52 22.61 4.05
C LEU A 268 23.96 22.92 3.60
N ARG A 269 24.70 21.92 3.11
CA ARG A 269 26.06 22.15 2.59
C ARG A 269 26.09 23.01 1.33
N LYS A 270 25.12 22.85 0.42
CA LYS A 270 24.98 23.72 -0.76
C LYS A 270 24.76 25.16 -0.32
N ALA A 271 23.91 25.36 0.69
CA ALA A 271 23.61 26.67 1.25
C ALA A 271 24.80 27.34 1.98
N ALA A 272 25.82 26.59 2.39
CA ALA A 272 27.03 27.13 3.00
C ALA A 272 28.08 27.60 1.98
N ARG A 273 27.96 27.20 0.71
CA ARG A 273 28.93 27.48 -0.36
C ARG A 273 28.55 28.65 -1.25
N GLY A 274 27.30 29.11 -1.20
CA GLY A 274 26.78 30.25 -1.96
C GLY A 274 26.49 31.41 -1.04
#